data_AF-A0A7G8J8G9-F1
#
_entry.id   AF-A0A7G8J8G9-F1
#
_cell.length_a   1.000
_cell.length_b   1.000
_cell.length_c   1.000
_cell.angle_alpha   90.00
_cell.angle_beta   90.00
_cell.angle_gamma   90.00
#
_symmetry.space_group_name_H-M   'P 1'
#
loop_
_entity.id
_entity.type
_entity.pdbx_description
1 polymer ?
#
loop_
_entity_poly.entity_id
_entity_poly.type
_entity_poly.pdbx_seq_one_letter_code
_entity_poly.pdbx_strand_id
1 'polypeptide(L)'
;MSEKEPYWYLASYPKSGNTWCRVFITELRRIAKLDSAEATATAQESERELRLNQDLATGSIMSSRHWLDDQLGIDTSDLRWAELDRVRGRVGHQRALYSDCLRYHKVHDAFFSSDSMGKPVVPVEGCRGAVVVIRHPADIAVSLSHFFSWDLEGCVAFLLNEEAALCRSSKRGGQQVRQFMGSWASHVCSWVDQNKIPVLLLRYEDLLTEPIQHFSQLASFLDLQIDDELIKQAVKNTSFEKLKAKEQAEGGFRERPDSCERFFRSGRSGEGREQLTPDQKERMEAGFKDVLQRFGYQ
;
A
#
# COMPACT_ATOMS: atom_id res chain seq x y z
N MET A 1 14.28 8.61 28.11
CA MET A 1 14.24 8.19 26.70
C MET A 1 12.79 7.90 26.38
N SER A 2 12.14 8.69 25.52
CA SER A 2 10.76 8.40 25.09
C SER A 2 10.76 7.04 24.40
N GLU A 3 9.88 6.13 24.83
CA GLU A 3 9.64 4.87 24.14
C GLU A 3 9.28 5.18 22.68
N LYS A 4 10.07 4.66 21.74
CA LYS A 4 9.78 4.81 20.31
C LYS A 4 8.49 4.02 20.04
N GLU A 5 7.37 4.70 19.80
CA GLU A 5 6.11 4.04 19.42
C GLU A 5 6.32 3.17 18.15
N PRO A 6 5.71 1.99 18.09
CA PRO A 6 5.89 1.10 16.96
C PRO A 6 5.30 1.65 15.65
N TYR A 7 5.88 1.24 14.52
CA TYR A 7 5.33 1.48 13.18
C TYR A 7 5.43 0.23 12.31
N TRP A 8 4.56 0.16 11.29
CA TRP A 8 4.51 -0.92 10.32
C TRP A 8 4.46 -0.37 8.90
N TYR A 9 4.84 -1.21 7.95
CA TYR A 9 4.61 -0.95 6.52
C TYR A 9 3.37 -1.68 6.00
N LEU A 10 2.64 -1.03 5.12
CA LEU A 10 1.69 -1.66 4.22
C LEU A 10 2.32 -1.61 2.83
N ALA A 11 2.98 -2.71 2.45
CA ALA A 11 3.71 -2.85 1.20
C ALA A 11 2.85 -3.56 0.15
N SER A 12 2.81 -3.05 -1.07
CA SER A 12 2.16 -3.75 -2.16
C SER A 12 2.59 -3.21 -3.52
N TYR A 13 2.61 -4.05 -4.54
CA TYR A 13 2.57 -3.54 -5.91
C TYR A 13 1.30 -2.68 -6.05
N PRO A 14 1.32 -1.52 -6.73
CA PRO A 14 0.15 -0.69 -6.96
C PRO A 14 -1.04 -1.51 -7.43
N LYS A 15 -2.22 -1.16 -6.92
CA LYS A 15 -3.50 -1.83 -7.23
C LYS A 15 -3.65 -3.28 -6.70
N SER A 16 -2.87 -3.67 -5.69
CA SER A 16 -3.00 -4.98 -5.02
C SER A 16 -3.88 -4.99 -3.76
N GLY A 17 -4.47 -3.86 -3.34
CA GLY A 17 -5.43 -3.84 -2.20
C GLY A 17 -4.98 -3.05 -0.96
N ASN A 18 -3.84 -2.37 -1.00
CA ASN A 18 -3.33 -1.55 0.11
C ASN A 18 -4.36 -0.58 0.71
N THR A 19 -5.08 0.16 -0.13
CA THR A 19 -6.13 1.10 0.32
C THR A 19 -7.22 0.39 1.10
N TRP A 20 -7.58 -0.84 0.75
CA TRP A 20 -8.60 -1.59 1.47
C TRP A 20 -8.14 -1.95 2.88
N CYS A 21 -6.90 -2.45 3.02
CA CYS A 21 -6.31 -2.70 4.34
C CYS A 21 -6.23 -1.41 5.18
N ARG A 22 -5.84 -0.28 4.59
CA ARG A 22 -5.81 1.01 5.29
C ARG A 22 -7.19 1.45 5.78
N VAL A 23 -8.20 1.35 4.91
CA VAL A 23 -9.58 1.69 5.26
C VAL A 23 -10.10 0.77 6.37
N PHE A 24 -9.82 -0.52 6.30
CA PHE A 24 -10.13 -1.48 7.37
C PHE A 24 -9.46 -1.08 8.70
N ILE A 25 -8.16 -0.81 8.70
CA ILE A 25 -7.42 -0.40 9.91
C ILE A 25 -8.01 0.87 10.52
N THR A 26 -8.25 1.90 9.69
CA THR A 26 -8.86 3.15 10.16
C THR A 26 -10.24 2.92 10.75
N GLU A 27 -11.11 2.15 10.07
CA GLU A 27 -12.45 1.87 10.56
C GLU A 27 -12.44 1.07 11.85
N LEU A 28 -11.59 0.03 11.93
CA LEU A 28 -11.46 -0.83 13.11
C LEU A 28 -11.03 0.00 14.33
N ARG A 29 -10.03 0.87 14.17
CA ARG A 29 -9.58 1.75 15.26
C ARG A 29 -10.65 2.75 15.68
N ARG A 30 -11.40 3.30 14.72
CA ARG A 30 -12.51 4.22 14.97
C ARG A 30 -13.59 3.57 15.82
N ILE A 31 -14.10 2.41 15.41
CA ILE A 31 -15.16 1.71 16.14
C ILE A 31 -14.69 1.13 17.48
N ALA A 32 -13.40 0.77 17.58
CA ALA A 32 -12.77 0.32 18.83
C ALA A 32 -12.33 1.48 19.75
N LYS A 33 -12.51 2.74 19.33
CA LYS A 33 -12.16 3.96 20.08
C LYS A 33 -10.70 4.00 20.54
N LEU A 34 -9.79 3.45 19.74
CA LEU A 34 -8.35 3.37 20.08
C LEU A 34 -7.61 4.70 20.00
N ASP A 35 -8.20 5.71 19.36
CA ASP A 35 -7.59 7.03 19.13
C ASP A 35 -8.02 8.07 20.18
N SER A 36 -8.57 7.63 21.32
CA SER A 36 -9.24 8.41 22.38
C SER A 36 -8.34 9.35 23.21
N ALA A 37 -7.26 9.89 22.62
CA ALA A 37 -6.60 11.09 23.11
C ALA A 37 -7.34 12.39 22.72
N GLU A 38 -8.26 12.35 21.74
CA GLU A 38 -9.21 13.44 21.50
C GLU A 38 -10.39 13.34 22.49
N ALA A 39 -10.13 13.65 23.76
CA ALA A 39 -11.11 13.73 24.85
C ALA A 39 -12.17 14.85 24.69
N THR A 40 -12.33 15.39 23.49
CA THR A 40 -13.30 16.44 23.12
C THR A 40 -14.27 16.02 22.02
N ALA A 41 -14.14 14.80 21.48
CA ALA A 41 -15.08 14.34 20.46
C ALA A 41 -16.47 14.16 21.08
N THR A 42 -17.46 14.89 20.55
CA THR A 42 -18.85 14.81 21.03
C THR A 42 -19.43 13.41 20.79
N ALA A 43 -20.49 13.03 21.50
CA ALA A 43 -21.15 11.73 21.28
C ALA A 43 -21.56 11.53 19.79
N GLN A 44 -21.88 12.62 19.09
CA GLN A 44 -22.15 12.64 17.65
C GLN A 44 -20.92 12.30 16.77
N GLU A 45 -19.70 12.66 17.18
CA GLU A 45 -18.49 12.31 16.43
C GLU A 45 -18.06 10.86 16.65
N SER A 46 -18.42 10.25 17.78
CA SER A 46 -18.18 8.82 18.04
C SER A 46 -19.06 7.91 17.18
N GLU A 47 -20.25 8.38 16.79
CA GLU A 47 -21.23 7.64 15.97
C GLU A 47 -21.14 7.96 14.47
N ARG A 48 -20.33 8.94 14.07
CA ARG A 48 -20.20 9.33 12.66
C ARG A 48 -19.58 8.23 11.81
N GLU A 49 -20.05 8.08 10.57
CA GLU A 49 -19.43 7.14 9.63
C GLU A 49 -18.02 7.58 9.19
N LEU A 50 -17.22 6.61 8.73
CA LEU A 50 -15.93 6.83 8.09
C LEU A 50 -16.06 7.74 6.86
N ARG A 51 -15.20 8.76 6.80
CA ARG A 51 -14.97 9.65 5.64
C ARG A 51 -13.61 9.33 5.01
N LEU A 52 -13.62 8.85 3.76
CA LEU A 52 -12.43 8.36 3.06
C LEU A 52 -11.36 9.42 2.90
N ASN A 53 -11.73 10.64 2.54
CA ASN A 53 -10.77 11.71 2.25
C ASN A 53 -10.19 12.39 3.49
N GLN A 54 -10.87 12.25 4.65
CA GLN A 54 -10.51 12.93 5.89
C GLN A 54 -9.87 11.97 6.90
N ASP A 55 -10.46 10.79 7.08
CA ASP A 55 -10.08 9.88 8.17
C ASP A 55 -8.95 8.91 7.77
N LEU A 56 -8.66 8.72 6.47
CA LEU A 56 -7.63 7.80 5.98
C LEU A 56 -6.20 8.34 6.14
N ALA A 57 -5.84 8.68 7.37
CA ALA A 57 -4.55 9.19 7.79
C ALA A 57 -3.78 8.07 8.52
N THR A 58 -3.32 7.07 7.76
CA THR A 58 -2.54 5.93 8.28
C THR A 58 -1.03 6.18 8.24
N GLY A 59 -0.58 7.44 8.16
CA GLY A 59 0.82 7.81 7.98
C GLY A 59 1.17 8.18 6.53
N SER A 60 2.30 8.89 6.38
CA SER A 60 2.81 9.31 5.09
C SER A 60 3.20 8.11 4.21
N ILE A 61 2.96 8.20 2.90
CA ILE A 61 3.54 7.26 1.93
C ILE A 61 5.06 7.43 1.92
N MET A 62 5.82 6.34 1.88
CA MET A 62 7.29 6.40 1.96
C MET A 62 7.98 7.07 0.77
N SER A 63 7.23 7.36 -0.29
CA SER A 63 7.68 8.16 -1.42
C SER A 63 7.37 9.65 -1.26
N SER A 64 6.73 10.08 -0.17
CA SER A 64 6.40 11.49 0.07
C SER A 64 7.67 12.32 0.13
N ARG A 65 7.79 13.29 -0.78
CA ARG A 65 8.96 14.18 -0.85
C ARG A 65 9.03 15.03 0.41
N HIS A 66 7.94 15.68 0.79
CA HIS A 66 7.87 16.52 1.98
C HIS A 66 8.33 15.77 3.23
N TRP A 67 7.84 14.54 3.43
CA TRP A 67 8.22 13.73 4.57
C TRP A 67 9.71 13.37 4.53
N LEU A 68 10.23 12.94 3.38
CA LEU A 68 11.65 12.62 3.23
C LEU A 68 12.55 13.84 3.46
N ASP A 69 12.18 14.99 2.92
CA ASP A 69 12.93 16.24 3.05
C ASP A 69 13.00 16.68 4.52
N ASP A 70 11.88 16.63 5.25
CA ASP A 70 11.82 16.93 6.69
C ASP A 70 12.74 16.01 7.51
N GLN A 71 12.71 14.71 7.23
CA GLN A 71 13.48 13.73 7.99
C GLN A 71 14.97 13.72 7.63
N LEU A 72 15.32 14.03 6.38
CA LEU A 72 16.72 14.10 5.92
C LEU A 72 17.36 15.48 6.17
N GLY A 73 16.56 16.54 6.27
CA GLY A 73 17.04 17.92 6.35
C GLY A 73 17.66 18.44 5.04
N ILE A 74 17.32 17.84 3.90
CA ILE A 74 17.79 18.24 2.56
C ILE A 74 16.65 18.19 1.56
N ASP A 75 16.69 19.03 0.54
CA ASP A 75 15.77 18.95 -0.60
C ASP A 75 16.14 17.73 -1.46
N THR A 76 15.32 16.68 -1.42
CA THR A 76 15.59 15.46 -2.19
C THR A 76 15.49 15.66 -3.71
N SER A 77 15.08 16.84 -4.20
CA SER A 77 15.10 17.17 -5.63
C SER A 77 16.50 17.55 -6.13
N ASP A 78 17.44 17.81 -5.21
CA ASP A 78 18.85 18.01 -5.51
C ASP A 78 19.63 16.69 -5.63
N LEU A 79 19.05 15.56 -5.20
CA LEU A 79 19.68 14.25 -5.25
C LEU A 79 19.34 13.49 -6.54
N ARG A 80 20.33 12.78 -7.09
CA ARG A 80 20.09 11.74 -8.10
C ARG A 80 19.49 10.50 -7.44
N TRP A 81 18.84 9.66 -8.22
CA TRP A 81 18.24 8.43 -7.72
C TRP A 81 19.24 7.50 -7.02
N ALA A 82 20.44 7.37 -7.60
CA ALA A 82 21.54 6.61 -7.00
C ALA A 82 22.03 7.17 -5.65
N GLU A 83 21.78 8.45 -5.36
CA GLU A 83 22.12 9.08 -4.08
C GLU A 83 20.95 8.91 -3.10
N LEU A 84 19.74 9.22 -3.57
CA LEU A 84 18.52 9.16 -2.77
C LEU A 84 18.23 7.74 -2.26
N ASP A 85 18.21 6.72 -3.13
CA ASP A 85 17.86 5.35 -2.73
C ASP A 85 18.84 4.74 -1.70
N ARG A 86 20.08 5.24 -1.66
CA ARG A 86 21.07 4.82 -0.66
C ARG A 86 20.84 5.41 0.72
N VAL A 87 20.16 6.56 0.79
CA VAL A 87 19.89 7.27 2.04
C VAL A 87 18.46 7.06 2.55
N ARG A 88 17.48 6.75 1.68
CA ARG A 88 16.07 6.54 2.07
C ARG A 88 15.91 5.53 3.21
N GLY A 89 16.62 4.40 3.15
CA GLY A 89 16.56 3.39 4.23
C GLY A 89 17.27 3.76 5.53
N ARG A 90 17.96 4.90 5.57
CA ARG A 90 18.65 5.43 6.77
C ARG A 90 17.90 6.58 7.42
N VAL A 91 16.82 7.03 6.79
CA VAL A 91 15.95 8.06 7.34
C VAL A 91 15.41 7.57 8.68
N GLY A 92 15.68 8.28 9.77
CA GLY A 92 15.05 7.95 11.05
C GLY A 92 13.56 8.29 10.99
N HIS A 93 12.72 7.60 11.76
CA HIS A 93 11.36 8.08 12.04
C HIS A 93 11.39 9.01 13.26
N GLN A 94 11.78 10.27 13.07
CA GLN A 94 11.76 11.26 14.15
C GLN A 94 10.38 11.91 14.27
N ARG A 95 9.67 11.55 15.35
CA ARG A 95 8.34 12.12 15.67
C ARG A 95 8.36 13.64 15.87
N ALA A 96 9.50 14.19 16.32
CA ALA A 96 9.66 15.63 16.49
C ALA A 96 9.68 16.39 15.16
N LEU A 97 10.06 15.71 14.06
CA LEU A 97 10.15 16.30 12.73
C LEU A 97 8.87 16.07 11.92
N TYR A 98 8.11 15.02 12.22
CA TYR A 98 6.84 14.76 11.56
C TYR A 98 5.85 14.08 12.51
N SER A 99 4.71 14.73 12.75
CA SER A 99 3.59 14.18 13.51
C SER A 99 2.86 13.17 12.64
N ASP A 100 3.36 11.92 12.60
CA ASP A 100 2.62 10.86 11.94
C ASP A 100 1.42 10.44 12.81
N CYS A 101 0.24 10.62 12.24
CA CYS A 101 -0.96 9.82 12.52
C CYS A 101 -0.64 8.31 12.45
N LEU A 102 -1.57 7.47 12.91
CA LEU A 102 -1.57 6.00 12.89
C LEU A 102 -0.42 5.39 12.07
N ARG A 103 0.66 4.89 12.68
CA ARG A 103 1.95 4.60 12.02
C ARG A 103 1.97 3.37 11.10
N TYR A 104 1.15 3.36 10.04
CA TYR A 104 1.01 2.28 9.04
C TYR A 104 1.37 2.79 7.64
N HIS A 105 2.67 2.98 7.41
CA HIS A 105 3.20 3.65 6.23
C HIS A 105 2.96 2.85 4.94
N LYS A 106 2.33 3.49 3.96
CA LYS A 106 2.12 2.93 2.63
C LYS A 106 3.44 2.88 1.86
N VAL A 107 3.73 1.76 1.22
CA VAL A 107 4.91 1.57 0.36
C VAL A 107 4.53 0.85 -0.92
N HIS A 108 4.93 1.41 -2.06
CA HIS A 108 4.88 0.74 -3.36
C HIS A 108 6.26 0.37 -3.89
N ASP A 109 7.33 0.91 -3.28
CA ASP A 109 8.68 0.52 -3.62
C ASP A 109 8.91 -0.97 -3.32
N ALA A 110 9.72 -1.64 -4.13
CA ALA A 110 10.38 -2.87 -3.75
C ALA A 110 11.27 -2.62 -2.52
N PHE A 111 11.50 -3.64 -1.71
CA PHE A 111 12.29 -3.48 -0.49
C PHE A 111 13.75 -3.06 -0.78
N PHE A 112 14.28 -3.50 -1.92
CA PHE A 112 15.58 -3.11 -2.45
C PHE A 112 15.40 -2.47 -3.84
N SER A 113 16.29 -1.55 -4.22
CA SER A 113 16.38 -1.05 -5.59
C SER A 113 17.74 -1.33 -6.22
N SER A 114 17.81 -1.28 -7.55
CA SER A 114 19.08 -1.39 -8.29
C SER A 114 20.11 -0.33 -7.84
N ASP A 115 19.63 0.82 -7.39
CA ASP A 115 20.43 1.95 -6.92
C ASP A 115 20.80 1.89 -5.41
N SER A 116 20.10 1.07 -4.61
CA SER A 116 20.24 1.05 -3.15
C SER A 116 21.48 0.31 -2.64
N MET A 117 22.23 -0.37 -3.52
CA MET A 117 23.44 -1.15 -3.18
C MET A 117 23.17 -2.20 -2.08
N GLY A 118 22.05 -2.92 -2.21
CA GLY A 118 21.65 -3.98 -1.26
C GLY A 118 21.14 -3.45 0.09
N LYS A 119 20.89 -2.15 0.22
CA LYS A 119 20.25 -1.56 1.40
C LYS A 119 18.74 -1.47 1.19
N PRO A 120 17.94 -1.62 2.27
CA PRO A 120 16.53 -1.33 2.19
C PRO A 120 16.28 0.10 1.70
N VAL A 121 15.25 0.32 0.88
CA VAL A 121 14.81 1.69 0.51
C VAL A 121 13.87 2.30 1.55
N VAL A 122 13.50 1.52 2.57
CA VAL A 122 12.71 1.95 3.72
C VAL A 122 13.50 1.80 5.01
N PRO A 123 13.29 2.66 6.02
CA PRO A 123 13.85 2.47 7.35
C PRO A 123 13.43 1.13 7.96
N VAL A 124 14.36 0.44 8.62
CA VAL A 124 14.06 -0.83 9.30
C VAL A 124 14.21 -0.74 10.82
N GLU A 125 14.94 0.26 11.31
CA GLU A 125 15.13 0.45 12.74
C GLU A 125 13.84 0.92 13.41
N GLY A 126 13.39 0.19 14.43
CA GLY A 126 12.13 0.46 15.14
C GLY A 126 10.86 0.03 14.40
N CYS A 127 10.99 -0.56 13.20
CA CYS A 127 9.87 -1.14 12.49
C CYS A 127 9.44 -2.46 13.15
N ARG A 128 8.15 -2.66 13.38
CA ARG A 128 7.60 -3.92 13.92
C ARG A 128 7.34 -4.97 12.87
N GLY A 129 7.16 -4.56 11.61
CA GLY A 129 6.96 -5.47 10.50
C GLY A 129 6.30 -4.83 9.28
N ALA A 130 6.13 -5.61 8.23
CA ALA A 130 5.47 -5.24 7.00
C ALA A 130 4.32 -6.18 6.67
N VAL A 131 3.15 -5.61 6.38
CA VAL A 131 2.05 -6.32 5.75
C VAL A 131 2.25 -6.20 4.25
N VAL A 132 2.50 -7.32 3.59
CA VAL A 132 2.71 -7.40 2.15
C VAL A 132 1.42 -7.92 1.51
N VAL A 133 0.76 -7.08 0.73
CA VAL A 133 -0.45 -7.48 0.00
C VAL A 133 -0.10 -7.80 -1.44
N ILE A 134 -0.31 -9.05 -1.85
CA ILE A 134 -0.10 -9.52 -3.22
C ILE A 134 -1.44 -9.77 -3.90
N ARG A 135 -1.47 -9.62 -5.22
CA ARG A 135 -2.64 -9.86 -6.06
C ARG A 135 -2.17 -10.50 -7.35
N HIS A 136 -3.02 -11.32 -7.97
CA HIS A 136 -2.72 -11.93 -9.26
C HIS A 136 -2.31 -10.85 -10.29
N PRO A 137 -1.14 -10.97 -10.95
CA PRO A 137 -0.58 -9.89 -11.76
C PRO A 137 -1.46 -9.53 -12.96
N ALA A 138 -2.19 -10.50 -13.53
CA ALA A 138 -3.16 -10.22 -14.60
C ALA A 138 -4.28 -9.25 -14.17
N ASP A 139 -4.78 -9.38 -12.94
CA ASP A 139 -5.80 -8.46 -12.39
C ASP A 139 -5.19 -7.09 -12.06
N ILE A 140 -3.90 -7.06 -11.68
CA ILE A 140 -3.14 -5.82 -11.51
C ILE A 140 -3.04 -5.09 -12.86
N ALA A 141 -2.72 -5.78 -13.96
CA ALA A 141 -2.60 -5.16 -15.29
C ALA A 141 -3.89 -4.44 -15.70
N VAL A 142 -5.04 -5.11 -15.59
CA VAL A 142 -6.35 -4.50 -15.85
C VAL A 142 -6.62 -3.33 -14.91
N SER A 143 -6.32 -3.49 -13.62
CA SER A 143 -6.54 -2.43 -12.65
C SER A 143 -5.62 -1.21 -12.84
N LEU A 144 -4.41 -1.40 -13.38
CA LEU A 144 -3.49 -0.33 -13.73
C LEU A 144 -3.96 0.40 -14.98
N SER A 145 -4.40 -0.33 -16.00
CA SER A 145 -4.97 0.22 -17.24
C SER A 145 -6.09 1.22 -16.94
N HIS A 146 -7.08 0.83 -16.12
CA HIS A 146 -8.15 1.75 -15.72
C HIS A 146 -7.70 2.92 -14.84
N PHE A 147 -6.67 2.74 -14.02
CA PHE A 147 -6.23 3.75 -13.05
C PHE A 147 -5.34 4.82 -13.68
N PHE A 148 -4.37 4.41 -14.51
CA PHE A 148 -3.43 5.30 -15.18
C PHE A 148 -3.82 5.63 -16.63
N SER A 149 -4.92 5.04 -17.13
CA SER A 149 -5.34 5.15 -18.53
C SER A 149 -4.26 4.66 -19.51
N TRP A 150 -3.46 3.68 -19.09
CA TRP A 150 -2.47 3.00 -19.93
C TRP A 150 -3.16 1.89 -20.73
N ASP A 151 -2.64 1.58 -21.91
CA ASP A 151 -3.06 0.37 -22.61
C ASP A 151 -2.58 -0.89 -21.86
N LEU A 152 -3.28 -2.01 -22.09
CA LEU A 152 -2.98 -3.27 -21.40
C LEU A 152 -1.58 -3.79 -21.74
N GLU A 153 -1.07 -3.51 -22.94
CA GLU A 153 0.28 -3.94 -23.34
C GLU A 153 1.35 -3.23 -22.52
N GLY A 154 1.21 -1.91 -22.33
CA GLY A 154 2.05 -1.10 -21.47
C GLY A 154 1.99 -1.55 -20.01
N CYS A 155 0.81 -1.96 -19.52
CA CYS A 155 0.67 -2.53 -18.17
C CYS A 155 1.40 -3.88 -18.02
N VAL A 156 1.28 -4.78 -19.02
CA VAL A 156 1.98 -6.07 -19.03
C VAL A 156 3.48 -5.86 -19.09
N ALA A 157 3.95 -4.99 -19.99
CA ALA A 157 5.37 -4.62 -20.09
C ALA A 157 5.89 -3.99 -18.78
N PHE A 158 5.09 -3.14 -18.12
CA PHE A 158 5.45 -2.55 -16.84
C PHE A 158 5.60 -3.60 -15.74
N LEU A 159 4.69 -4.59 -15.65
CA LEU A 159 4.76 -5.65 -14.65
C LEU A 159 5.96 -6.59 -14.87
N LEU A 160 6.37 -6.80 -16.11
CA LEU A 160 7.52 -7.65 -16.47
C LEU A 160 8.88 -6.93 -16.38
N ASN A 161 8.88 -5.62 -16.17
CA ASN A 161 10.10 -4.81 -16.25
C ASN A 161 10.84 -4.75 -14.91
N GLU A 162 12.06 -5.29 -14.86
CA GLU A 162 12.94 -5.26 -13.67
C GLU A 162 13.38 -3.86 -13.22
N GLU A 163 13.22 -2.85 -14.07
CA GLU A 163 13.51 -1.45 -13.76
C GLU A 163 12.21 -0.61 -13.75
N ALA A 164 11.05 -1.24 -13.53
CA ALA A 164 9.78 -0.55 -13.39
C ALA A 164 9.81 0.41 -12.20
N ALA A 165 9.32 1.62 -12.44
CA ALA A 165 9.24 2.65 -11.42
C ALA A 165 8.13 3.65 -11.74
N LEU A 166 7.48 4.18 -10.71
CA LEU A 166 6.58 5.34 -10.80
C LEU A 166 7.32 6.62 -10.43
N CYS A 167 6.74 7.77 -10.77
CA CYS A 167 7.32 9.09 -10.48
C CYS A 167 8.76 9.24 -11.00
N ARG A 168 9.05 8.70 -12.20
CA ARG A 168 10.39 8.72 -12.83
C ARG A 168 10.84 10.11 -13.30
N SER A 169 9.92 11.07 -13.40
CA SER A 169 10.22 12.41 -13.90
C SER A 169 11.30 13.05 -13.03
N SER A 170 12.40 13.45 -13.66
CA SER A 170 13.47 14.24 -13.05
C SER A 170 13.13 15.72 -12.95
N LYS A 171 11.94 16.15 -13.41
CA LYS A 171 11.48 17.53 -13.19
C LYS A 171 11.36 17.74 -11.67
N ARG A 172 12.26 18.58 -11.14
CA ARG A 172 12.38 18.91 -9.73
C ARG A 172 11.04 19.45 -9.20
N GLY A 173 10.61 19.03 -8.01
CA GLY A 173 9.46 19.59 -7.30
C GLY A 173 8.14 18.79 -7.32
N GLY A 174 8.12 17.53 -7.78
CA GLY A 174 6.93 16.68 -7.61
C GLY A 174 6.69 16.26 -6.15
N GLN A 175 5.43 16.03 -5.75
CA GLN A 175 5.07 15.68 -4.36
C GLN A 175 5.62 14.32 -3.88
N GLN A 176 6.04 13.46 -4.81
CA GLN A 176 6.64 12.17 -4.51
C GLN A 176 7.99 12.00 -5.21
N VAL A 177 8.89 11.27 -4.58
CA VAL A 177 10.13 10.77 -5.18
C VAL A 177 9.87 9.53 -6.04
N ARG A 178 10.86 9.11 -6.83
CA ARG A 178 10.78 7.87 -7.62
C ARG A 178 10.41 6.70 -6.71
N GLN A 179 9.41 5.94 -7.13
CA GLN A 179 9.06 4.67 -6.50
C GLN A 179 9.65 3.54 -7.33
N PHE A 180 10.76 2.95 -6.89
CA PHE A 180 11.38 1.84 -7.61
C PHE A 180 10.67 0.54 -7.24
N MET A 181 10.19 -0.20 -8.23
CA MET A 181 9.35 -1.37 -8.01
C MET A 181 9.95 -2.65 -8.57
N GLY A 182 10.63 -2.55 -9.72
CA GLY A 182 11.01 -3.72 -10.50
C GLY A 182 9.81 -4.52 -10.98
N SER A 183 10.04 -5.74 -11.48
CA SER A 183 8.95 -6.58 -11.94
C SER A 183 8.03 -6.95 -10.78
N TRP A 184 6.80 -7.39 -11.06
CA TRP A 184 5.89 -7.85 -10.03
C TRP A 184 6.51 -8.96 -9.17
N ALA A 185 7.16 -9.93 -9.82
CA ALA A 185 7.86 -11.02 -9.15
C ALA A 185 8.98 -10.51 -8.25
N SER A 186 9.87 -9.66 -8.77
CA SER A 186 10.98 -9.08 -8.01
C SER A 186 10.50 -8.23 -6.84
N HIS A 187 9.44 -7.44 -7.03
CA HIS A 187 8.82 -6.68 -5.93
C HIS A 187 8.36 -7.62 -4.81
N VAL A 188 7.56 -8.65 -5.13
CA VAL A 188 7.02 -9.59 -4.14
C VAL A 188 8.16 -10.30 -3.40
N CYS A 189 9.12 -10.86 -4.13
CA CYS A 189 10.27 -11.54 -3.55
C CYS A 189 11.11 -10.61 -2.68
N SER A 190 11.36 -9.36 -3.09
CA SER A 190 12.15 -8.40 -2.31
C SER A 190 11.60 -8.19 -0.89
N TRP A 191 10.27 -8.21 -0.75
CA TRP A 191 9.60 -8.02 0.53
C TRP A 191 9.44 -9.31 1.34
N VAL A 192 9.16 -10.44 0.68
CA VAL A 192 8.91 -11.72 1.38
C VAL A 192 10.22 -12.42 1.77
N ASP A 193 11.30 -12.25 0.99
CA ASP A 193 12.56 -12.98 1.18
C ASP A 193 13.59 -12.22 2.04
N GLN A 194 13.33 -10.95 2.35
CA GLN A 194 14.19 -10.18 3.26
C GLN A 194 14.06 -10.69 4.71
N ASN A 195 15.12 -10.48 5.50
CA ASN A 195 15.22 -10.93 6.90
C ASN A 195 15.47 -9.80 7.90
N LYS A 196 15.20 -8.55 7.51
CA LYS A 196 15.40 -7.34 8.32
C LYS A 196 14.23 -7.05 9.23
N ILE A 197 13.00 -7.29 8.77
CA ILE A 197 11.76 -7.04 9.51
C ILE A 197 10.76 -8.20 9.34
N PRO A 198 9.90 -8.47 10.33
CA PRO A 198 8.83 -9.47 10.19
C PRO A 198 7.86 -9.15 9.06
N VAL A 199 7.28 -10.18 8.44
CA VAL A 199 6.34 -10.04 7.31
C VAL A 199 5.05 -10.81 7.57
N LEU A 200 3.91 -10.14 7.38
CA LEU A 200 2.62 -10.78 7.16
C LEU A 200 2.28 -10.71 5.68
N LEU A 201 2.19 -11.85 5.02
CA LEU A 201 1.76 -11.94 3.63
C LEU A 201 0.25 -12.12 3.55
N LEU A 202 -0.43 -11.30 2.75
CA LEU A 202 -1.85 -11.41 2.45
C LEU A 202 -2.07 -11.46 0.95
N ARG A 203 -2.93 -12.36 0.48
CA ARG A 203 -3.43 -12.34 -0.90
C ARG A 203 -4.71 -11.52 -0.96
N TYR A 204 -4.83 -10.68 -1.98
CA TYR A 204 -6.04 -9.91 -2.25
C TYR A 204 -7.25 -10.81 -2.45
N GLU A 205 -7.05 -11.95 -3.11
CA GLU A 205 -8.09 -12.95 -3.37
C GLU A 205 -8.62 -13.55 -2.06
N ASP A 206 -7.74 -13.82 -1.10
CA ASP A 206 -8.12 -14.39 0.19
C ASP A 206 -8.86 -13.36 1.07
N LEU A 207 -8.52 -12.07 0.94
CA LEU A 207 -9.28 -10.98 1.54
C LEU A 207 -10.70 -10.88 0.98
N LEU A 208 -10.94 -11.32 -0.27
CA LEU A 208 -12.27 -11.35 -0.87
C LEU A 208 -13.08 -12.58 -0.42
N THR A 209 -12.45 -13.75 -0.37
CA THR A 209 -13.14 -15.03 -0.09
C THR A 209 -13.36 -15.25 1.40
N GLU A 210 -12.35 -14.96 2.23
CA GLU A 210 -12.36 -15.20 3.68
C GLU A 210 -11.94 -13.92 4.44
N PRO A 211 -12.69 -12.80 4.29
CA PRO A 211 -12.27 -11.50 4.81
C PRO A 211 -12.06 -11.51 6.32
N ILE A 212 -12.98 -12.11 7.09
CA ILE A 212 -12.91 -12.09 8.57
C ILE A 212 -11.59 -12.73 9.05
N GLN A 213 -11.23 -13.90 8.53
CA GLN A 213 -10.02 -14.61 8.91
C GLN A 213 -8.75 -13.77 8.63
N HIS A 214 -8.62 -13.27 7.41
CA HIS A 214 -7.42 -12.55 6.99
C HIS A 214 -7.32 -11.15 7.60
N PHE A 215 -8.44 -10.48 7.83
CA PHE A 215 -8.46 -9.21 8.57
C PHE A 215 -8.23 -9.39 10.07
N SER A 216 -8.62 -10.52 10.68
CA SER A 216 -8.23 -10.85 12.05
C SER A 216 -6.72 -11.10 12.17
N GLN A 217 -6.12 -11.80 11.21
CA GLN A 217 -4.65 -11.95 11.14
C GLN A 217 -3.94 -10.60 11.00
N LEU A 218 -4.48 -9.71 10.15
CA LEU A 218 -3.97 -8.35 10.00
C LEU A 218 -4.04 -7.57 11.32
N ALA A 219 -5.19 -7.57 11.99
CA ALA A 219 -5.36 -6.88 13.27
C ALA A 219 -4.36 -7.40 14.32
N SER A 220 -4.22 -8.72 14.44
CA SER A 220 -3.27 -9.35 15.36
C SER A 220 -1.82 -8.96 15.06
N PHE A 221 -1.40 -8.98 13.78
CA PHE A 221 -0.03 -8.60 13.39
C PHE A 221 0.28 -7.11 13.64
N LEU A 222 -0.74 -6.26 13.62
CA LEU A 222 -0.64 -4.84 13.93
C LEU A 222 -0.78 -4.52 15.42
N ASP A 223 -0.73 -5.53 16.29
CA ASP A 223 -0.93 -5.45 17.74
C ASP A 223 -2.29 -4.81 18.12
N LEU A 224 -3.30 -4.95 17.27
CA LEU A 224 -4.67 -4.53 17.52
C LEU A 224 -5.43 -5.68 18.21
N GLN A 225 -5.27 -5.80 19.53
CA GLN A 225 -6.00 -6.78 20.35
C GLN A 225 -7.46 -6.38 20.52
N ILE A 226 -8.28 -6.68 19.51
CA ILE A 226 -9.67 -6.24 19.41
C ILE A 226 -10.60 -7.45 19.28
N ASP A 227 -11.81 -7.33 19.83
CA ASP A 227 -12.87 -8.32 19.74
C ASP A 227 -13.24 -8.67 18.29
N ASP A 228 -13.48 -9.95 18.02
CA ASP A 228 -13.94 -10.48 16.74
C ASP A 228 -15.21 -9.79 16.23
N GLU A 229 -16.11 -9.37 17.11
CA GLU A 229 -17.33 -8.65 16.70
C GLU A 229 -17.03 -7.29 16.08
N LEU A 230 -16.04 -6.56 16.62
CA LEU A 230 -15.59 -5.30 16.03
C LEU A 230 -14.87 -5.54 14.70
N ILE A 231 -14.09 -6.62 14.58
CA ILE A 231 -13.46 -6.98 13.30
C ILE A 231 -14.53 -7.27 12.24
N LYS A 232 -15.54 -8.08 12.56
CA LYS A 232 -16.68 -8.35 11.66
C LYS A 232 -17.41 -7.07 11.27
N GLN A 233 -17.64 -6.17 12.22
CA GLN A 233 -18.24 -4.86 11.98
C GLN A 233 -17.40 -4.02 11.02
N ALA A 234 -16.08 -3.93 11.23
CA ALA A 234 -15.16 -3.19 10.37
C ALA A 234 -15.11 -3.78 8.95
N VAL A 235 -15.05 -5.10 8.80
CA VAL A 235 -15.13 -5.79 7.51
C VAL A 235 -16.44 -5.42 6.79
N LYS A 236 -17.58 -5.48 7.50
CA LYS A 236 -18.88 -5.10 6.95
C LYS A 236 -18.94 -3.62 6.55
N ASN A 237 -18.28 -2.73 7.29
CA ASN A 237 -18.26 -1.29 7.02
C ASN A 237 -17.32 -0.90 5.87
N THR A 238 -16.34 -1.75 5.59
CA THR A 238 -15.33 -1.53 4.55
C THR A 238 -15.53 -2.45 3.34
N SER A 239 -16.73 -2.99 3.14
CA SER A 239 -17.06 -3.74 1.93
C SER A 239 -16.99 -2.85 0.68
N PHE A 240 -16.66 -3.45 -0.47
CA PHE A 240 -16.53 -2.68 -1.73
C PHE A 240 -17.79 -1.90 -2.10
N GLU A 241 -18.97 -2.43 -1.82
CA GLU A 241 -20.23 -1.72 -2.07
C GLU A 241 -20.34 -0.44 -1.24
N LYS A 242 -20.00 -0.50 0.05
CA LYS A 242 -19.99 0.67 0.93
C LYS A 242 -18.90 1.67 0.54
N LEU A 243 -17.71 1.19 0.17
CA LEU A 243 -16.62 2.06 -0.26
C LEU A 243 -16.95 2.82 -1.55
N LYS A 244 -17.63 2.16 -2.51
CA LYS A 244 -18.15 2.83 -3.71
C LYS A 244 -19.18 3.91 -3.39
N ALA A 245 -20.14 3.60 -2.51
CA ALA A 245 -21.14 4.56 -2.08
C ALA A 245 -20.51 5.77 -1.38
N LYS A 246 -19.51 5.54 -0.53
CA LYS A 246 -18.75 6.59 0.15
C LYS A 246 -17.94 7.46 -0.81
N GLU A 247 -17.23 6.83 -1.75
CA GLU A 247 -16.51 7.55 -2.80
C GLU A 247 -17.46 8.48 -3.58
N GLN A 248 -18.63 7.99 -3.96
CA GLN A 248 -19.61 8.80 -4.69
C GLN A 248 -20.18 9.94 -3.83
N ALA A 249 -20.49 9.67 -2.56
CA ALA A 249 -21.02 10.67 -1.63
C ALA A 249 -20.03 11.81 -1.33
N GLU A 250 -18.72 11.52 -1.36
CA GLU A 250 -17.65 12.50 -1.16
C GLU A 250 -17.22 13.23 -2.44
N GLY A 251 -17.86 12.95 -3.59
CA GLY A 251 -17.48 13.54 -4.88
C GLY A 251 -16.21 12.95 -5.48
N GLY A 252 -15.78 11.78 -5.01
CA GLY A 252 -14.58 11.07 -5.42
C GLY A 252 -13.60 10.84 -4.28
N PHE A 253 -12.55 10.06 -4.57
CA PHE A 253 -11.47 9.81 -3.63
C PHE A 253 -10.20 10.58 -4.04
N ARG A 254 -9.52 11.21 -3.08
CA ARG A 254 -8.33 12.06 -3.31
C ARG A 254 -7.15 11.34 -3.95
N GLU A 255 -7.06 10.02 -3.79
CA GLU A 255 -6.03 9.19 -4.44
C GLU A 255 -6.45 8.72 -5.85
N ARG A 256 -7.64 9.12 -6.35
CA ARG A 256 -8.11 8.87 -7.71
C ARG A 256 -7.50 9.90 -8.67
N PRO A 257 -6.86 9.47 -9.77
CA PRO A 257 -6.48 10.37 -10.85
C PRO A 257 -7.71 10.95 -11.55
N ASP A 258 -7.61 12.18 -12.05
CA ASP A 258 -8.72 12.84 -12.77
C ASP A 258 -9.20 12.05 -14.00
N SER A 259 -8.31 11.29 -14.63
CA SER A 259 -8.60 10.45 -15.79
C SER A 259 -9.36 9.16 -15.47
N CYS A 260 -9.52 8.82 -14.19
CA CYS A 260 -10.16 7.58 -13.75
C CYS A 260 -11.57 7.88 -13.21
N GLU A 261 -12.63 7.26 -13.75
CA GLU A 261 -14.01 7.55 -13.30
C GLU A 261 -14.25 7.19 -11.82
N ARG A 262 -13.74 6.04 -11.37
CA ARG A 262 -13.95 5.51 -10.01
C ARG A 262 -12.70 4.80 -9.50
N PHE A 263 -12.33 5.05 -8.25
CA PHE A 263 -11.24 4.38 -7.58
C PHE A 263 -11.61 2.95 -7.17
N PHE A 264 -12.80 2.77 -6.59
CA PHE A 264 -13.32 1.45 -6.21
C PHE A 264 -14.19 0.87 -7.34
N ARG A 265 -13.57 0.14 -8.29
CA ARG A 265 -14.27 -0.30 -9.52
C ARG A 265 -15.12 -1.56 -9.34
N SER A 266 -14.50 -2.73 -9.29
CA SER A 266 -15.18 -4.03 -9.29
C SER A 266 -15.10 -4.70 -7.92
N GLY A 267 -13.93 -4.63 -7.26
CA GLY A 267 -13.66 -5.40 -6.05
C GLY A 267 -13.62 -6.90 -6.31
N ARG A 268 -13.36 -7.32 -7.56
CA ARG A 268 -13.37 -8.72 -7.99
C ARG A 268 -11.96 -9.19 -8.35
N SER A 269 -11.78 -10.51 -8.34
CA SER A 269 -10.63 -11.22 -8.90
C SER A 269 -11.04 -11.94 -10.19
N GLY A 270 -10.10 -12.16 -11.11
CA GLY A 270 -10.29 -12.92 -12.34
C GLY A 270 -10.58 -12.10 -13.60
N GLU A 271 -10.70 -10.78 -13.52
CA GLU A 271 -10.94 -9.92 -14.69
C GLU A 271 -9.76 -9.93 -15.69
N GLY A 272 -8.55 -10.15 -15.20
CA GLY A 272 -7.37 -10.35 -16.05
C GLY A 272 -7.51 -11.56 -16.98
N ARG A 273 -8.23 -12.61 -16.56
CA ARG A 273 -8.51 -13.77 -17.43
C ARG A 273 -9.46 -13.42 -18.57
N GLU A 274 -10.33 -12.44 -18.40
CA GLU A 274 -11.32 -12.04 -19.41
C GLU A 274 -10.74 -11.01 -20.40
N GLN A 275 -9.93 -10.07 -19.91
CA GLN A 275 -9.52 -8.90 -20.70
C GLN A 275 -8.15 -9.04 -21.40
N LEU A 276 -7.22 -9.84 -20.86
CA LEU A 276 -5.91 -10.00 -21.49
C LEU A 276 -5.97 -10.95 -22.69
N THR A 277 -5.17 -10.64 -23.72
CA THR A 277 -5.00 -11.52 -24.88
C THR A 277 -4.25 -12.81 -24.48
N PRO A 278 -4.35 -13.90 -25.27
CA PRO A 278 -3.58 -15.11 -25.01
C PRO A 278 -2.06 -14.87 -24.91
N ASP A 279 -1.48 -14.07 -25.81
CA ASP A 279 -0.05 -13.72 -25.81
C ASP A 279 0.37 -13.00 -24.52
N GLN A 280 -0.43 -12.02 -24.07
CA GLN A 280 -0.17 -11.30 -22.82
C GLN A 280 -0.18 -12.22 -21.61
N LYS A 281 -1.14 -13.15 -21.56
CA LYS A 281 -1.22 -14.16 -20.49
C LYS A 281 0.00 -15.07 -20.50
N GLU A 282 0.36 -15.61 -21.66
CA GLU A 282 1.52 -16.50 -21.80
C GLU A 282 2.82 -15.82 -21.35
N ARG A 283 3.05 -14.56 -21.75
CA ARG A 283 4.23 -13.79 -21.31
C ARG A 283 4.26 -13.56 -19.81
N MET A 284 3.12 -13.27 -19.19
CA MET A 284 3.03 -13.08 -17.74
C MET A 284 3.21 -14.41 -16.99
N GLU A 285 2.59 -15.48 -17.45
CA GLU A 285 2.75 -16.82 -16.88
C GLU A 285 4.20 -17.29 -16.97
N ALA A 286 4.86 -17.09 -18.11
CA ALA A 286 6.26 -17.41 -18.29
C ALA A 286 7.17 -16.54 -17.39
N GLY A 287 6.92 -15.23 -17.33
CA GLY A 287 7.74 -14.30 -16.55
C GLY A 287 7.58 -14.46 -15.03
N PHE A 288 6.43 -14.96 -14.57
CA PHE A 288 6.11 -15.05 -13.14
C PHE A 288 5.91 -16.46 -12.62
N LYS A 289 6.16 -17.49 -13.43
CA LYS A 289 5.85 -18.90 -13.16
C LYS A 289 6.18 -19.33 -11.73
N ASP A 290 7.42 -19.13 -11.30
CA ASP A 290 7.90 -19.58 -10.00
C ASP A 290 7.20 -18.87 -8.84
N VAL A 291 6.95 -17.56 -9.00
CA VAL A 291 6.27 -16.73 -7.99
C VAL A 291 4.77 -17.06 -7.93
N LEU A 292 4.12 -17.28 -9.08
CA LEU A 292 2.73 -17.72 -9.15
C LEU A 292 2.56 -19.07 -8.45
N GLN A 293 3.43 -20.04 -8.77
CA GLN A 293 3.42 -21.35 -8.13
C GLN A 293 3.67 -21.26 -6.62
N ARG A 294 4.68 -20.47 -6.21
CA ARG A 294 5.05 -20.28 -4.80
C ARG A 294 3.89 -19.77 -3.95
N PHE A 295 3.07 -18.87 -4.50
CA PHE A 295 1.98 -18.23 -3.76
C PHE A 295 0.59 -18.81 -4.09
N GLY A 296 0.52 -19.93 -4.80
CA GLY A 296 -0.74 -20.64 -5.05
C GLY A 296 -1.67 -19.90 -6.01
N TYR A 297 -1.11 -19.20 -6.99
CA TYR A 297 -1.82 -18.70 -8.16
C TYR A 297 -1.73 -19.77 -9.26
N GLN A 298 -2.81 -20.53 -9.42
CA GLN A 298 -3.00 -21.51 -10.50
C GLN A 298 -4.05 -21.00 -11.50
#